data_AF-A0A532DQ14-F1
#
_entry.id   AF-A0A532DQ14-F1
#
_cell.length_a   1.000
_cell.length_b   1.000
_cell.length_c   1.000
_cell.angle_alpha   90.00
_cell.angle_beta   90.00
_cell.angle_gamma   90.00
#
_symmetry.space_group_name_H-M   'P 1'
#
loop_
_entity.id
_entity.type
_entity.pdbx_description
1 polymer ?
#
loop_
_entity_poly.entity_id
_entity_poly.type
_entity_poly.pdbx_seq_one_letter_code
_entity_poly.pdbx_strand_id
1 'polypeptide(L)'
;MLGVGTGLIFLWGFFGRLVTGEFGLARTYWIYGVLVGLVVGLAMRLIPSIGLLAIILLMYTAYQTLVLLGAWRAANKYIGSFVWVVLAKVAVALGGVSLVVILAQIVQLLLR
;
A
#
# COMPACT_ATOMS: atom_id res chain seq x y z
N MET A 1 17.22 2.63 -29.01
CA MET A 1 17.68 2.41 -27.63
C MET A 1 17.16 3.53 -26.72
N LEU A 2 15.90 3.47 -26.24
CA LEU A 2 15.34 4.45 -25.27
C LEU A 2 14.34 3.78 -24.29
N GLY A 3 14.57 2.52 -23.92
CA GLY A 3 13.54 1.70 -23.24
C GLY A 3 13.54 1.71 -21.71
N VAL A 4 14.66 2.04 -21.05
CA VAL A 4 14.82 1.80 -19.60
C VAL A 4 14.73 3.09 -18.77
N GLY A 5 15.18 4.23 -19.31
CA GLY A 5 15.24 5.49 -18.56
C GLY A 5 13.88 6.14 -18.27
N THR A 6 12.93 6.06 -19.21
CA THR A 6 11.61 6.70 -19.08
C THR A 6 10.70 6.01 -18.07
N GLY A 7 10.77 4.67 -18.00
CA GLY A 7 9.96 3.87 -17.07
C GLY A 7 10.33 4.11 -15.61
N LEU A 8 11.62 4.17 -15.29
CA LEU A 8 12.08 4.49 -13.94
C LEU A 8 11.62 5.87 -13.51
N ILE A 9 11.81 6.90 -14.35
CA ILE A 9 11.37 8.28 -14.04
C ILE A 9 9.86 8.32 -13.76
N PHE A 10 9.05 7.59 -14.53
CA PHE A 10 7.62 7.49 -14.31
C PHE A 10 7.28 6.83 -12.97
N LEU A 11 7.94 5.71 -12.62
CA LEU A 11 7.72 5.01 -11.35
C LEU A 11 8.12 5.90 -10.16
N TRP A 12 9.27 6.55 -10.22
CA TRP A 12 9.71 7.52 -9.22
C TRP A 12 8.70 8.66 -9.05
N GLY A 13 8.18 9.20 -10.16
CA GLY A 13 7.14 10.23 -10.14
C GLY A 13 5.83 9.73 -9.51
N PHE A 14 5.37 8.53 -9.87
CA PHE A 14 4.14 7.94 -9.33
C PHE A 14 4.24 7.70 -7.82
N PHE A 15 5.27 6.98 -7.36
CA PHE A 15 5.45 6.69 -5.94
C PHE A 15 5.77 7.94 -5.13
N GLY A 16 6.49 8.91 -5.71
CA GLY A 16 6.69 10.22 -5.11
C GLY A 16 5.36 10.89 -4.78
N ARG A 17 4.45 11.00 -5.76
CA ARG A 17 3.11 11.58 -5.58
C ARG A 17 2.24 10.80 -4.60
N LEU A 18 2.35 9.47 -4.60
CA LEU A 18 1.65 8.62 -3.64
C LEU A 18 2.10 8.94 -2.21
N VAL A 19 3.41 8.90 -1.97
CA VAL A 19 4.02 9.13 -0.66
C VAL A 19 3.84 10.57 -0.20
N THR A 20 3.81 11.57 -1.08
CA THR A 20 3.52 12.97 -0.69
C THR A 20 2.02 13.23 -0.48
N GLY A 21 1.14 12.27 -0.80
CA GLY A 21 -0.31 12.39 -0.66
C GLY A 21 -0.97 13.27 -1.73
N GLU A 22 -0.30 13.51 -2.85
CA GLU A 22 -0.76 14.40 -3.93
C GLU A 22 -1.91 13.84 -4.77
N PHE A 23 -2.18 12.54 -4.67
CA PHE A 23 -3.37 11.96 -5.29
C PHE A 23 -4.67 12.31 -4.54
N GLY A 24 -4.56 12.90 -3.34
CA GLY A 24 -5.70 13.26 -2.50
C GLY A 24 -6.29 12.07 -1.75
N LEU A 25 -7.03 12.37 -0.69
CA LEU A 25 -7.48 11.39 0.29
C LEU A 25 -8.31 10.26 -0.33
N ALA A 26 -9.29 10.60 -1.16
CA ALA A 26 -10.21 9.64 -1.74
C ALA A 26 -9.49 8.62 -2.63
N ARG A 27 -8.60 9.07 -3.52
CA ARG A 27 -7.86 8.15 -4.41
C ARG A 27 -6.86 7.31 -3.63
N THR A 28 -6.12 7.92 -2.71
CA THR A 28 -5.13 7.19 -1.91
C THR A 28 -5.77 6.10 -1.07
N TYR A 29 -6.92 6.38 -0.44
CA TYR A 29 -7.61 5.39 0.36
C TYR A 29 -8.36 4.35 -0.48
N TRP A 30 -9.28 4.77 -1.35
CA TRP A 30 -10.18 3.83 -2.05
C TRP A 30 -9.49 3.05 -3.16
N ILE A 31 -8.64 3.70 -3.95
CA ILE A 31 -8.00 3.05 -5.10
C ILE A 31 -6.75 2.32 -4.62
N TYR A 32 -5.78 3.05 -4.07
CA TYR A 32 -4.48 2.48 -3.73
C TYR A 32 -4.47 1.67 -2.43
N GLY A 33 -5.35 1.98 -1.48
CA GLY A 33 -5.58 1.14 -0.29
C GLY A 33 -6.53 -0.02 -0.58
N VAL A 34 -7.81 0.30 -0.77
CA VAL A 34 -8.89 -0.70 -0.79
C VAL A 34 -8.90 -1.54 -2.07
N LEU A 35 -8.95 -0.92 -3.25
CA LEU A 35 -9.07 -1.66 -4.51
C LEU A 35 -7.83 -2.53 -4.78
N VAL A 36 -6.63 -1.96 -4.63
CA VAL A 36 -5.38 -2.74 -4.78
C VAL A 36 -5.31 -3.85 -3.74
N GLY A 37 -5.66 -3.57 -2.48
CA GLY A 37 -5.69 -4.58 -1.44
C GLY A 37 -6.66 -5.73 -1.74
N LEU A 38 -7.85 -5.43 -2.29
CA LEU A 38 -8.81 -6.43 -2.72
C LEU A 38 -8.26 -7.29 -3.86
N VAL A 39 -7.69 -6.67 -4.89
CA VAL A 39 -7.11 -7.38 -6.05
C VAL A 39 -5.97 -8.30 -5.59
N VAL A 40 -5.05 -7.78 -4.77
CA VAL A 40 -3.93 -8.56 -4.24
C VAL A 40 -4.43 -9.71 -3.36
N GLY A 41 -5.38 -9.46 -2.48
CA GLY A 41 -5.94 -10.49 -1.60
C GLY A 41 -6.64 -11.62 -2.35
N LEU A 42 -7.33 -11.31 -3.46
CA LEU A 42 -7.90 -12.33 -4.34
C LEU A 42 -6.81 -13.09 -5.10
N ALA A 43 -5.82 -12.38 -5.65
CA ALA A 43 -4.72 -13.00 -6.39
C ALA A 43 -3.88 -13.95 -5.53
N MET A 44 -3.66 -13.61 -4.26
CA MET A 44 -2.90 -14.45 -3.32
C MET A 44 -3.51 -15.83 -3.10
N ARG A 45 -4.84 -15.98 -3.21
CA ARG A 45 -5.52 -17.29 -3.07
C ARG A 45 -5.18 -18.27 -4.18
N LEU A 46 -4.66 -17.77 -5.30
CA LEU A 46 -4.32 -18.56 -6.48
C LEU A 46 -2.85 -19.01 -6.49
N ILE A 47 -2.07 -18.66 -5.46
CA ILE A 47 -0.63 -18.93 -5.41
C ILE A 47 -0.38 -20.21 -4.60
N PRO A 48 -0.01 -21.33 -5.25
CA PRO A 48 0.26 -22.58 -4.53
C PRO A 48 1.66 -22.62 -3.92
N SER A 49 2.59 -21.80 -4.42
CA SER A 49 4.00 -21.81 -3.99
C SER A 49 4.19 -20.93 -2.75
N ILE A 50 4.65 -21.56 -1.66
CA ILE A 50 4.96 -20.90 -0.40
C ILE A 50 6.03 -19.81 -0.58
N GLY A 51 7.12 -20.11 -1.29
CA GLY A 51 8.19 -19.16 -1.54
C GLY A 51 7.72 -17.94 -2.35
N LEU A 52 6.91 -18.17 -3.39
CA LEU A 52 6.34 -17.09 -4.18
C LEU A 52 5.36 -16.24 -3.36
N LEU A 53 4.55 -16.88 -2.51
CA LEU A 53 3.62 -16.19 -1.61
C LEU A 53 4.39 -15.28 -0.63
N ALA A 54 5.48 -15.77 -0.03
CA ALA A 54 6.31 -14.97 0.87
C ALA A 54 6.91 -13.73 0.17
N ILE A 55 7.43 -13.89 -1.05
CA ILE A 55 7.98 -12.78 -1.84
C ILE A 55 6.90 -11.73 -2.15
N ILE A 56 5.71 -12.17 -2.53
CA ILE A 56 4.59 -11.27 -2.83
C ILE A 56 4.08 -10.55 -1.57
N LEU A 57 4.00 -11.24 -0.43
CA LEU A 57 3.65 -10.61 0.85
C LEU A 57 4.68 -9.55 1.27
N LEU A 58 5.98 -9.80 1.06
CA LEU A 58 7.03 -8.80 1.30
C LEU A 58 6.87 -7.57 0.40
N MET A 59 6.69 -7.76 -0.91
CA MET A 59 6.48 -6.66 -1.85
C MET A 59 5.20 -5.87 -1.52
N TYR A 60 4.12 -6.56 -1.17
CA TYR A 60 2.86 -5.93 -0.79
C TYR A 60 3.00 -5.12 0.51
N THR A 61 3.76 -5.61 1.49
CA THR A 61 4.05 -4.89 2.73
C THR A 61 4.82 -3.58 2.45
N ALA A 62 5.82 -3.63 1.58
CA ALA A 62 6.55 -2.43 1.15
C ALA A 62 5.61 -1.43 0.47
N TYR A 63 4.78 -1.89 -0.47
CA TYR A 63 3.78 -1.06 -1.15
C TYR A 63 2.79 -0.42 -0.17
N GLN A 64 2.19 -1.21 0.72
CA GLN A 64 1.22 -0.72 1.69
C GLN A 64 1.82 0.31 2.64
N THR A 65 3.09 0.17 3.01
CA THR A 65 3.79 1.20 3.80
C THR A 65 3.77 2.56 3.09
N LEU A 66 3.99 2.59 1.78
CA LEU A 66 3.93 3.82 0.98
C LEU A 66 2.50 4.38 0.91
N VAL A 67 1.50 3.51 0.76
CA VAL A 67 0.08 3.89 0.74
C VAL A 67 -0.35 4.49 2.08
N LEU A 68 0.03 3.89 3.20
CA LEU A 68 -0.29 4.38 4.55
C LEU A 68 0.33 5.76 4.80
N LEU A 69 1.61 5.93 4.43
CA LEU A 69 2.29 7.23 4.53
C LEU A 69 1.60 8.29 3.65
N GLY A 70 1.25 7.90 2.42
CA GLY A 70 0.50 8.74 1.48
C GLY A 70 -0.88 9.13 2.02
N ALA A 71 -1.62 8.19 2.61
CA ALA A 71 -2.95 8.41 3.17
C ALA A 71 -2.89 9.35 4.37
N TRP A 72 -1.92 9.17 5.27
CA TRP A 72 -1.70 10.09 6.39
C TRP A 72 -1.44 11.52 5.92
N ARG A 73 -0.55 11.70 4.95
CA ARG A 73 -0.21 13.01 4.40
C ARG A 73 -1.36 13.61 3.59
N ALA A 74 -2.09 12.80 2.84
CA ALA A 74 -3.29 13.24 2.12
C ALA A 74 -4.40 13.69 3.09
N ALA A 75 -4.56 13.00 4.23
CA ALA A 75 -5.51 13.40 5.27
C ALA A 75 -5.14 14.75 5.89
N ASN A 76 -3.84 15.02 6.13
CA ASN A 76 -3.38 16.31 6.64
C ASN A 76 -3.57 17.47 5.65
N LYS A 77 -3.62 17.18 4.34
CA LYS A 77 -3.88 18.16 3.27
C LYS A 77 -5.36 18.29 2.90
N TYR A 78 -6.24 17.51 3.52
CA TYR A 78 -7.63 17.42 3.11
C TYR A 78 -8.45 18.61 3.64
N ILE A 79 -9.07 19.37 2.72
CA ILE A 79 -9.85 20.58 3.03
C ILE A 79 -11.35 20.27 3.23
N GLY A 80 -11.79 19.03 2.93
CA GLY A 80 -13.18 18.61 3.06
C GLY A 80 -13.61 18.28 4.50
N SER A 81 -14.65 17.46 4.66
CA SER A 81 -15.18 17.09 5.98
C SER A 81 -14.13 16.45 6.90
N PHE A 82 -14.06 16.93 8.14
CA PHE A 82 -13.19 16.42 9.18
C PHE A 82 -13.40 14.94 9.50
N VAL A 83 -14.62 14.42 9.29
CA VAL A 83 -14.94 13.00 9.50
C VAL A 83 -14.04 12.11 8.64
N TRP A 84 -13.81 12.48 7.38
CA TRP A 84 -12.93 11.73 6.48
C TRP A 84 -11.47 11.75 6.91
N VAL A 85 -11.02 12.86 7.51
CA VAL A 85 -9.66 12.98 8.06
C VAL A 85 -9.47 11.99 9.21
N VAL A 86 -10.43 11.95 10.14
CA VAL A 86 -10.40 11.04 11.30
C VAL A 86 -10.44 9.58 10.84
N LEU A 87 -11.40 9.22 9.97
CA LEU A 87 -11.52 7.87 9.44
C LEU A 87 -10.23 7.41 8.75
N ALA A 88 -9.62 8.27 7.94
CA ALA A 88 -8.37 7.94 7.26
C ALA A 88 -7.21 7.73 8.24
N LYS A 89 -7.08 8.55 9.29
CA LYS A 89 -6.02 8.37 10.30
C LYS A 89 -6.22 7.11 11.12
N VAL A 90 -7.46 6.77 11.49
CA VAL A 90 -7.79 5.50 12.13
C VAL A 90 -7.45 4.33 11.22
N ALA A 91 -7.84 4.40 9.94
CA ALA A 91 -7.50 3.37 8.97
C ALA A 91 -5.98 3.21 8.78
N VAL A 92 -5.22 4.31 8.78
CA VAL A 92 -3.75 4.27 8.73
C VAL A 92 -3.17 3.56 9.95
N ALA A 93 -3.66 3.87 11.16
CA ALA A 93 -3.22 3.22 12.38
C ALA A 93 -3.51 1.71 12.36
N LEU A 94 -4.73 1.31 11.98
CA LEU A 94 -5.11 -0.11 11.83
C LEU A 94 -4.29 -0.82 10.74
N GLY A 95 -4.03 -0.13 9.64
CA GLY A 95 -3.16 -0.63 8.57
C GLY A 95 -1.73 -0.85 9.05
N GLY A 96 -1.18 0.05 9.86
CA GLY A 96 0.13 -0.11 10.49
C GLY A 96 0.21 -1.36 11.37
N VAL A 97 -0.81 -1.62 12.19
CA VAL A 97 -0.92 -2.86 12.98
C VAL A 97 -0.97 -4.08 12.06
N SER A 98 -1.75 -3.99 10.98
CA SER A 98 -1.89 -5.08 10.00
C SER A 98 -0.56 -5.39 9.29
N LEU A 99 0.31 -4.41 9.04
CA LEU A 99 1.65 -4.66 8.51
C LEU A 99 2.50 -5.52 9.45
N VAL A 100 2.45 -5.25 10.76
CA VAL A 100 3.16 -6.07 11.76
C VAL A 100 2.64 -7.50 11.75
N VAL A 101 1.32 -7.68 11.67
CA VAL A 101 0.69 -9.01 11.57
C VAL A 101 1.14 -9.74 10.32
N ILE A 102 1.16 -9.07 9.16
CA ILE A 102 1.61 -9.68 7.89
C ILE A 102 3.09 -10.10 7.98
N LEU A 103 3.96 -9.26 8.55
CA LEU A 103 5.37 -9.62 8.75
C LEU A 103 5.51 -10.85 9.65
N ALA A 104 4.74 -10.94 10.73
CA ALA A 104 4.72 -12.12 11.58
C ALA A 104 4.23 -13.38 10.83
N GLN A 105 3.23 -13.24 9.97
CA GLN A 105 2.75 -14.33 9.12
C GLN A 105 3.82 -14.81 8.13
N ILE A 106 4.61 -13.90 7.55
CA ILE A 106 5.73 -14.27 6.67
C ILE A 106 6.75 -15.11 7.43
N VAL A 107 7.12 -14.70 8.65
CA VAL A 107 8.05 -15.48 9.50
C VAL A 107 7.48 -16.87 9.78
N GLN A 108 6.21 -16.96 10.20
CA GLN A 108 5.56 -18.24 10.44
C GLN A 108 5.49 -19.13 9.19
N LEU A 109 5.26 -18.53 8.02
CA LEU A 109 5.20 -19.22 6.74
C LEU A 109 6.56 -19.81 6.35
N LEU A 110 7.67 -19.12 6.64
CA LEU A 110 9.03 -19.56 6.33
C LEU A 110 9.58 -20.62 7.31
N LEU A 111 9.00 -20.72 8.51
CA LEU A 111 9.39 -21.71 9.52
C LEU A 111 8.68 -23.07 9.35
N ARG A 112 7.70 -23.16 8.45
CA ARG A 112 7.00 -24.41 8.11
C ARG A 112 7.69 -25.13 6.97
#